data_AF-A0A972RHW7-F1
#
_entry.id   AF-A0A972RHW7-F1
#
_cell.length_a   1.000
_cell.length_b   1.000
_cell.length_c   1.000
_cell.angle_alpha   90.00
_cell.angle_beta   90.00
_cell.angle_gamma   90.00
#
_symmetry.space_group_name_H-M   'P 1'
#
loop_
_entity.id
_entity.type
_entity.pdbx_description
1 polymer ?
#
loop_
_entity_poly.entity_id
_entity_poly.type
_entity_poly.pdbx_seq_one_letter_code
_entity_poly.pdbx_strand_id
1 'polypeptide(L)' 'GALGKSWIQKADGTIIPLSGTDEIKVSLGDLFVIETPGGGGFGEAL' A
#
# COMPACT_ATOMS: atom_id res chain seq x y z
N GLY A 1 -6.15 7.26 -14.61
CA GLY A 1 -6.55 7.04 -13.21
C GLY A 1 -5.31 7.03 -12.34
N ALA A 2 -5.45 7.08 -11.01
CA ALA A 2 -4.29 6.97 -10.13
C ALA A 2 -3.89 5.49 -9.92
N LEU A 3 -2.63 5.24 -9.58
CA LEU A 3 -2.13 3.90 -9.25
C LEU A 3 -2.57 3.51 -7.83
N GLY A 4 -3.06 2.29 -7.69
CA GLY A 4 -3.28 1.69 -6.37
C GLY A 4 -1.96 1.45 -5.64
N LYS A 5 -2.02 1.44 -4.32
CA LYS A 5 -0.86 1.25 -3.44
C LYS A 5 -1.26 0.39 -2.25
N SER A 6 -0.28 -0.34 -1.73
CA SER A 6 -0.43 -1.15 -0.53
C SER A 6 0.70 -0.84 0.44
N TRP A 7 0.42 -0.82 1.74
CA TRP A 7 1.44 -0.63 2.78
C TRP A 7 1.00 -1.23 4.12
N ILE A 8 1.97 -1.48 4.99
CA ILE A 8 1.73 -1.72 6.41
C ILE A 8 1.94 -0.41 7.16
N GLN A 9 0.95 -0.01 7.95
CA GLN A 9 1.13 1.02 8.97
C GLN A 9 1.34 0.33 10.31
N LYS A 10 2.54 0.48 10.88
CA LYS A 10 2.90 -0.06 12.18
C LYS A 10 2.14 0.64 13.30
N ALA A 11 1.98 -0.03 14.43
CA ALA A 11 1.32 0.54 15.61
C ALA A 11 1.95 1.87 16.10
N ASP A 12 3.25 2.08 15.85
CA ASP A 12 3.97 3.32 16.17
C ASP A 12 3.80 4.43 15.12
N GLY A 13 3.05 4.17 14.05
CA GLY A 13 2.82 5.09 12.93
C GLY A 13 3.78 4.94 11.76
N THR A 14 4.80 4.08 11.85
CA THR A 14 5.74 3.82 10.74
C THR A 14 5.01 3.24 9.53
N ILE A 15 5.31 3.74 8.33
CA ILE A 15 4.75 3.22 7.07
C ILE A 15 5.79 2.40 6.33
N ILE A 16 5.41 1.18 5.95
CA ILE A 16 6.22 0.27 5.14
C ILE A 16 5.48 0.01 3.83
N PRO A 17 5.88 0.63 2.70
CA PRO A 17 5.29 0.38 1.40
C PRO A 17 5.49 -1.08 0.97
N LEU A 18 4.48 -1.65 0.31
CA LEU A 18 4.54 -2.97 -0.29
C LEU A 18 4.44 -2.87 -1.83
N SER A 19 5.26 -3.67 -2.47
CA SER A 19 5.27 -4.01 -3.89
C SER A 19 4.27 -5.14 -4.17
N GLY A 20 4.17 -5.54 -5.44
CA GLY A 20 3.24 -6.60 -5.86
C GLY A 20 3.56 -8.01 -5.35
N THR A 21 4.78 -8.25 -4.86
CA THR A 21 5.24 -9.58 -4.41
C THR A 21 6.16 -9.46 -3.19
N ASP A 22 5.66 -8.86 -2.11
CA ASP A 22 6.42 -8.73 -0.87
C ASP A 22 5.91 -9.68 0.23
N GLU A 23 6.83 -10.10 1.11
CA GLU A 23 6.52 -10.80 2.35
C GLU A 23 6.96 -9.94 3.54
N ILE A 24 6.07 -9.79 4.53
CA ILE A 24 6.37 -9.01 5.74
C ILE A 24 5.72 -9.63 6.96
N LYS A 25 6.43 -9.60 8.09
CA LYS A 25 5.89 -9.97 9.40
C LYS A 25 5.09 -8.81 9.99
N VAL A 26 3.83 -9.07 10.29
CA VAL A 26 2.93 -8.13 10.98
C VAL A 26 2.79 -8.50 12.45
N SER A 27 2.45 -7.52 13.27
CA SER A 27 2.21 -7.64 14.71
C SER A 27 0.82 -7.07 15.04
N LEU A 28 0.32 -7.41 16.23
CA LEU A 28 -0.95 -6.83 16.71
C LEU A 28 -0.85 -5.31 16.75
N GLY A 29 -1.90 -4.65 16.27
CA GLY A 29 -1.96 -3.19 16.16
C GLY A 29 -1.41 -2.62 14.86
N ASP A 30 -0.76 -3.43 14.01
CA ASP A 30 -0.45 -3.03 12.65
C ASP A 30 -1.71 -3.01 11.78
N LEU A 31 -1.72 -2.13 10.78
CA LEU A 31 -2.78 -2.04 9.78
C LEU A 31 -2.23 -2.40 8.41
N PHE A 32 -2.91 -3.28 7.70
CA PHE A 32 -2.67 -3.52 6.29
C PHE A 32 -3.64 -2.68 5.46
N VAL A 33 -3.11 -1.75 4.68
CA VAL A 33 -3.90 -0.82 3.87
C VAL A 33 -3.73 -1.17 2.40
N ILE A 34 -4.86 -1.25 1.69
CA ILE A 34 -4.93 -1.37 0.24
C ILE A 34 -5.72 -0.17 -0.26
N GLU A 35 -5.05 0.74 -0.93
CA GLU A 35 -5.66 1.91 -1.56
C GLU A 35 -6.07 1.58 -2.99
N THR A 36 -7.37 1.73 -3.27
CA THR A 36 -7.97 1.51 -4.59
C THR A 36 -8.54 2.84 -5.13
N PRO A 37 -7.69 3.71 -5.70
CA PRO A 37 -8.15 4.98 -6.23
C PRO A 37 -9.03 4.79 -7.47
N GLY A 38 -9.91 5.77 -7.71
CA GLY A 38 -10.81 5.76 -8.87
C GLY A 38 -10.10 5.95 -10.22
N GLY A 39 -10.63 5.30 -11.27
CA GLY A 39 -10.14 5.37 -12.65
C GLY A 39 -8.91 4.49 -12.95
N GLY A 40 -8.73 4.03 -14.19
CA GLY A 40 -7.66 3.08 -14.55
C GLY A 40 -6.25 3.71 -14.54
N GLY A 41 -5.36 3.23 -13.67
CA GLY A 41 -3.99 3.73 -13.47
C GLY A 41 -2.93 3.17 -14.44
N PHE A 42 -3.32 2.78 -15.65
CA PHE A 42 -2.38 2.22 -16.64
C PHE A 42 -1.71 3.32 -17.48
N GLY A 43 -0.39 3.21 -17.69
CA GLY A 43 0.41 4.14 -18.51
C GLY A 43 1.13 5.23 -17.71
N GLU A 44 2.04 5.97 -18.35
CA GLU A 44 2.67 7.15 -17.75
C GLU A 44 1.66 8.29 -17.63
N ALA A 45 1.70 9.00 -16.51
CA ALA A 45 1.02 10.28 -16.38
C ALA A 45 1.86 11.33 -17.12
N LEU A 46 1.28 11.95 -18.16
CA LEU A 46 1.86 13.13 -18.82
C LEU A 46 1.92 14.33 -17.89
#